data_AF-A0A1S6K7Q1-F1
#
_entry.id   AF-A0A1S6K7Q1-F1
#
_cell.length_a   1.000
_cell.length_b   1.000
_cell.length_c   1.000
_cell.angle_alpha   90.00
_cell.angle_beta   90.00
_cell.angle_gamma   90.00
#
_symmetry.space_group_name_H-M   'P 1'
#
loop_
_entity.id
_entity.type
_entity.pdbx_description
1 polymer ?
#
loop_
_entity_poly.entity_id
_entity_poly.type
_entity_poly.pdbx_seq_one_letter_code
_entity_poly.pdbx_strand_id
1 'polypeptide(L)'
;MASSFLCFTLLFITIYTADGFLSYYVDRCQFNSTELNDIEYISSAYYNKLEIYRFSSSLGKFVGYTEYGVKQADYFNKDTAILSSMKTQKETYCQHNIGIDYESVLSKSVAPTVRLYSTTPVSGHHPAMLVCRVYDFYPKQI
;
A
#
# COMPACT_ATOMS: atom_id res chain seq x y z
N MET A 1 41.00 0.71 -35.20
CA MET A 1 40.36 1.29 -33.98
C MET A 1 38.86 1.59 -34.14
N ALA A 2 38.18 1.15 -35.19
CA ALA A 2 36.72 1.36 -35.36
C ALA A 2 35.85 0.23 -34.75
N SER A 3 36.40 -0.97 -34.54
CA SER A 3 35.65 -2.16 -34.13
C SER A 3 35.23 -2.16 -32.64
N SER A 4 36.04 -1.56 -31.75
CA SER A 4 35.75 -1.54 -30.31
C SER A 4 34.62 -0.56 -29.95
N PHE A 5 34.57 0.60 -30.61
CA PHE A 5 33.50 1.59 -30.40
C PHE A 5 32.13 1.08 -30.84
N LEU A 6 32.05 0.35 -31.95
CA LEU A 6 30.81 -0.29 -32.42
C LEU A 6 30.32 -1.40 -31.48
N CYS A 7 31.23 -2.11 -30.82
CA CYS A 7 30.88 -3.18 -29.88
C CYS A 7 30.35 -2.60 -28.55
N PHE A 8 30.95 -1.50 -28.07
CA PHE A 8 30.46 -0.81 -26.87
C PHE A 8 29.11 -0.12 -27.09
N THR A 9 28.85 0.50 -28.25
CA THR A 9 27.53 1.11 -28.53
C THR A 9 26.41 0.09 -28.66
N LEU A 10 26.67 -1.09 -29.21
CA LEU A 10 25.68 -2.19 -29.24
C LEU A 10 25.32 -2.72 -27.85
N LEU A 11 26.28 -2.73 -26.91
CA LEU A 11 26.04 -3.07 -25.50
C LEU A 11 25.18 -2.02 -24.78
N PHE A 12 25.32 -0.74 -25.09
CA PHE A 12 24.45 0.30 -24.53
C PHE A 12 23.01 0.22 -25.05
N ILE A 13 22.77 -0.28 -26.28
CA ILE A 13 21.42 -0.44 -26.84
C ILE A 13 20.67 -1.62 -26.19
N THR A 14 21.36 -2.65 -25.70
CA THR A 14 20.71 -3.82 -25.08
C THR A 14 20.46 -3.69 -23.57
N ILE A 15 21.09 -2.71 -22.90
CA ILE A 15 20.94 -2.49 -21.43
C ILE A 15 19.91 -1.40 -21.11
N TYR A 16 19.54 -0.55 -22.08
CA TYR A 16 18.53 0.49 -21.88
C TYR A 16 17.13 -0.03 -22.22
N THR A 17 16.33 -0.18 -21.16
CA THR A 17 14.90 -0.51 -21.10
C THR A 17 14.54 -2.00 -21.21
N ALA A 18 14.73 -2.72 -20.11
CA ALA A 18 13.77 -3.77 -19.76
C ALA A 18 12.42 -3.08 -19.45
N ASP A 19 11.67 -2.71 -20.49
CA ASP A 19 10.31 -2.19 -20.34
C ASP A 19 9.41 -3.32 -19.81
N GLY A 20 8.93 -3.14 -18.58
CA GLY A 20 8.04 -4.08 -17.91
C GLY A 20 6.66 -3.46 -17.68
N PHE A 21 5.61 -4.21 -18.00
CA PHE A 21 4.25 -3.85 -17.64
C PHE A 21 3.88 -4.49 -16.30
N LEU A 22 3.31 -3.70 -15.39
CA LEU A 22 2.88 -4.14 -14.07
C LEU A 22 1.36 -4.02 -13.96
N SER A 23 0.67 -5.14 -13.80
CA SER A 23 -0.78 -5.19 -13.52
C SER A 23 -1.00 -5.83 -12.16
N TYR A 24 -1.81 -5.20 -11.31
CA TYR A 24 -2.10 -5.70 -9.96
C TYR A 24 -3.42 -5.18 -9.42
N TYR A 25 -3.97 -5.90 -8.45
CA TYR A 25 -5.13 -5.49 -7.67
C TYR A 25 -4.70 -5.15 -6.25
N VAL A 26 -5.41 -4.22 -5.63
CA VAL A 26 -5.26 -3.90 -4.21
C VAL A 26 -6.63 -3.94 -3.56
N ASP A 27 -6.81 -4.92 -2.69
CA ASP A 27 -7.93 -5.01 -1.77
C ASP A 27 -7.55 -4.30 -0.47
N ARG A 28 -8.43 -3.41 -0.01
CA ARG A 28 -8.23 -2.63 1.22
C ARG A 28 -9.47 -2.71 2.08
N CYS A 29 -9.22 -2.83 3.38
CA CYS A 29 -10.21 -2.72 4.42
C CYS A 29 -9.86 -1.49 5.25
N GLN A 30 -10.62 -0.40 5.10
CA GLN A 30 -10.42 0.83 5.85
C GLN A 30 -11.37 0.86 7.06
N PHE A 31 -10.81 1.01 8.25
CA PHE A 31 -11.56 1.03 9.50
C PHE A 31 -10.81 1.87 10.55
N ASN A 32 -11.55 2.34 11.56
CA ASN A 32 -11.03 3.18 12.63
C ASN A 32 -11.48 2.73 14.03
N SER A 33 -12.18 1.59 14.13
CA SER A 33 -12.78 1.09 15.35
C SER A 33 -12.77 -0.44 15.38
N THR A 34 -12.74 -1.03 16.58
CA THR A 34 -12.83 -2.48 16.83
C THR A 34 -14.19 -3.07 16.52
N GLU A 35 -15.26 -2.28 16.52
CA GLU A 35 -16.63 -2.75 16.24
C GLU A 35 -16.89 -3.00 14.74
N LEU A 36 -16.01 -2.50 13.86
CA LEU A 36 -16.02 -2.72 12.40
C LEU A 36 -17.33 -2.41 11.64
N ASN A 37 -18.31 -1.72 12.25
CA ASN A 37 -19.60 -1.41 11.62
C ASN A 37 -19.43 -0.57 10.33
N ASP A 38 -18.50 0.40 10.38
CA ASP A 38 -18.22 1.34 9.29
C ASP A 38 -17.02 0.94 8.43
N ILE A 39 -16.59 -0.32 8.48
CA ILE A 39 -15.48 -0.80 7.65
C ILE A 39 -15.80 -0.64 6.15
N GLU A 40 -14.86 -0.09 5.40
CA GLU A 40 -14.97 0.08 3.96
C GLU A 40 -14.10 -0.95 3.25
N TYR A 41 -14.72 -1.76 2.37
CA TYR A 41 -14.00 -2.59 1.43
C TYR A 41 -13.80 -1.84 0.11
N ILE A 42 -12.56 -1.82 -0.35
CA ILE A 42 -12.17 -1.20 -1.62
C ILE A 42 -11.30 -2.17 -2.42
N SER A 43 -11.69 -2.45 -3.65
CA SER A 43 -10.88 -3.23 -4.59
C SER A 43 -10.51 -2.36 -5.79
N SER A 44 -9.21 -2.14 -6.00
CA SER A 44 -8.69 -1.28 -7.08
C SER A 44 -7.81 -2.07 -8.04
N ALA A 45 -8.08 -1.93 -9.34
CA ALA A 45 -7.23 -2.46 -10.40
C ALA A 45 -6.24 -1.39 -10.89
N TYR A 46 -4.96 -1.73 -10.95
CA TYR A 46 -3.89 -0.84 -11.39
C TYR A 46 -3.12 -1.43 -12.58
N TYR A 47 -2.68 -0.52 -13.45
CA TYR A 47 -1.73 -0.81 -14.51
C TYR A 47 -0.63 0.26 -14.52
N ASN A 48 0.63 -0.15 -14.36
CA ASN A 48 1.79 0.76 -14.26
C ASN A 48 1.57 1.91 -13.27
N LYS A 49 0.99 1.59 -12.10
CA LYS A 49 0.62 2.54 -11.02
C LYS A 49 -0.54 3.48 -11.36
N LEU A 50 -1.11 3.41 -12.56
CA LEU A 50 -2.33 4.10 -12.92
C LEU A 50 -3.53 3.27 -12.49
N GLU A 51 -4.42 3.85 -11.70
CA GLU A 51 -5.67 3.19 -11.33
C GLU A 51 -6.62 3.17 -12.52
N ILE A 52 -7.10 1.98 -12.88
CA ILE A 52 -8.01 1.79 -14.00
C ILE A 52 -9.45 1.90 -13.53
N TYR A 53 -9.86 1.06 -12.58
CA TYR A 53 -11.21 1.05 -12.01
C TYR A 53 -11.17 0.57 -10.55
N ARG A 54 -12.23 0.87 -9.81
CA ARG A 54 -12.37 0.55 -8.39
C ARG A 54 -13.79 0.14 -8.05
N PHE A 55 -13.96 -0.90 -7.24
CA PHE A 55 -15.17 -1.11 -6.46
C PHE A 55 -14.99 -0.53 -5.05
N SER A 56 -16.01 0.14 -4.51
CA SER A 56 -16.09 0.45 -3.08
C SER A 56 -17.41 -0.02 -2.50
N SER A 57 -17.39 -0.57 -1.28
CA SER A 57 -18.61 -0.99 -0.58
C SER A 57 -19.52 0.20 -0.26
N SER A 58 -18.95 1.39 -0.08
CA SER A 58 -19.67 2.65 0.12
C SER A 58 -20.56 3.04 -1.07
N LEU A 59 -20.10 2.81 -2.30
CA LEU A 59 -20.88 3.04 -3.51
C LEU A 59 -21.65 1.80 -3.97
N GLY A 60 -21.19 0.62 -3.56
CA GLY A 60 -21.73 -0.68 -3.97
C GLY A 60 -21.61 -0.93 -5.47
N LYS A 61 -20.65 -0.29 -6.16
CA LYS A 61 -20.44 -0.39 -7.60
C LYS A 61 -19.03 -0.05 -8.02
N PHE A 62 -18.69 -0.42 -9.26
CA PHE A 62 -17.42 -0.07 -9.90
C PHE A 62 -17.47 1.36 -10.46
N VAL A 63 -16.34 2.06 -10.34
CA VAL A 63 -16.08 3.39 -10.92
C VAL A 63 -14.79 3.30 -11.73
N GLY A 64 -14.82 3.79 -12.97
CA GLY A 64 -13.64 3.87 -13.84
C GLY A 64 -12.89 5.20 -13.68
N TYR A 65 -11.56 5.17 -13.75
CA TYR A 65 -10.66 6.33 -13.64
C TYR A 65 -9.86 6.60 -14.92
N THR A 66 -9.99 5.72 -15.91
CA THR A 66 -9.44 5.88 -17.27
C THR A 66 -10.53 5.59 -18.28
N GLU A 67 -10.35 5.97 -19.55
CA GLU A 67 -11.33 5.65 -20.61
C GLU A 67 -11.60 4.14 -20.71
N TYR A 68 -10.55 3.33 -20.64
CA TYR A 68 -10.66 1.87 -20.57
C TYR A 68 -11.39 1.44 -19.29
N GLY A 69 -11.04 2.02 -18.14
CA GLY A 69 -11.65 1.70 -16.86
C GLY A 69 -13.13 2.04 -16.77
N VAL A 70 -13.60 3.09 -17.44
CA VAL A 70 -15.03 3.42 -17.52
C VAL A 70 -15.79 2.30 -18.25
N LYS A 71 -15.26 1.81 -19.39
CA LYS A 71 -15.85 0.69 -20.13
C LYS A 71 -15.89 -0.60 -19.29
N GLN A 72 -14.82 -0.87 -18.54
CA GLN A 72 -14.77 -2.02 -17.63
C GLN A 72 -15.75 -1.87 -16.46
N ALA A 73 -15.83 -0.70 -15.84
CA ALA A 73 -16.77 -0.45 -14.75
C ALA A 73 -18.22 -0.62 -15.22
N ASP A 74 -18.57 -0.11 -16.40
CA ASP A 74 -19.90 -0.29 -17.00
C ASP A 74 -20.22 -1.77 -17.28
N TYR A 75 -19.23 -2.54 -17.73
CA TYR A 75 -19.38 -3.99 -17.91
C TYR A 75 -19.64 -4.69 -16.58
N PHE A 76 -18.79 -4.48 -15.56
CA PHE A 76 -18.95 -5.12 -14.26
C PHE A 76 -20.21 -4.71 -13.51
N ASN A 77 -20.66 -3.46 -13.67
CA ASN A 77 -21.90 -2.99 -13.05
C ASN A 77 -23.16 -3.60 -13.68
N LYS A 78 -23.09 -4.12 -14.90
CA LYS A 78 -24.19 -4.83 -15.57
C LYS A 78 -24.21 -6.32 -15.23
N ASP A 79 -23.08 -6.89 -14.81
CA ASP A 79 -22.99 -8.26 -14.33
C ASP A 79 -23.44 -8.34 -12.86
N THR A 80 -24.65 -8.82 -12.65
CA THR A 80 -25.26 -8.90 -11.31
C THR A 80 -24.55 -9.91 -10.41
N ALA A 81 -23.95 -10.97 -10.96
CA ALA A 81 -23.23 -11.97 -10.18
C ALA A 81 -21.93 -11.39 -9.62
N ILE A 82 -21.15 -10.70 -10.46
CA ILE A 82 -19.93 -10.00 -10.04
C ILE A 82 -20.27 -8.93 -9.00
N LEU A 83 -21.26 -8.08 -9.29
CA LEU A 83 -21.62 -6.98 -8.40
C LEU A 83 -22.15 -7.46 -7.05
N SER A 84 -22.95 -8.54 -7.04
CA SER A 84 -23.43 -9.14 -5.80
C SER A 84 -22.29 -9.73 -4.98
N SER A 85 -21.37 -10.46 -5.62
CA SER A 85 -20.19 -11.01 -4.94
C SER A 85 -19.34 -9.89 -4.29
N MET A 86 -19.02 -8.85 -5.05
CA MET A 86 -18.22 -7.71 -4.55
C MET A 86 -18.88 -6.97 -3.38
N LYS A 87 -20.21 -6.85 -3.36
CA LYS A 87 -20.95 -6.24 -2.25
C LYS A 87 -20.80 -7.02 -0.94
N THR A 88 -20.63 -8.34 -1.00
CA THR A 88 -20.45 -9.19 0.19
C THR A 88 -19.03 -9.22 0.74
N GLN A 89 -18.05 -8.67 0.01
CA GLN A 89 -16.65 -8.69 0.43
C GLN A 89 -16.38 -7.83 1.67
N LYS A 90 -17.24 -6.82 1.95
CA LYS A 90 -17.16 -6.05 3.21
C LYS A 90 -17.28 -6.99 4.41
N GLU A 91 -18.29 -7.85 4.43
CA GLU A 91 -18.53 -8.76 5.54
C GLU A 91 -17.61 -10.00 5.47
N THR A 92 -17.52 -10.62 4.29
CA THR A 92 -16.84 -11.92 4.15
C THR A 92 -15.32 -11.83 4.13
N TYR A 93 -14.76 -10.74 3.59
CA TYR A 93 -13.32 -10.54 3.55
C TYR A 93 -12.87 -9.59 4.66
N CYS A 94 -13.40 -8.37 4.71
CA CYS A 94 -12.89 -7.39 5.66
C CYS A 94 -13.24 -7.71 7.12
N GLN A 95 -14.51 -7.89 7.47
CA GLN A 95 -14.87 -8.16 8.86
C GLN A 95 -14.23 -9.45 9.38
N HIS A 96 -14.22 -10.51 8.55
CA HIS A 96 -13.58 -11.77 8.90
C HIS A 96 -12.09 -11.63 9.20
N ASN A 97 -11.31 -11.07 8.26
CA ASN A 97 -9.85 -10.98 8.43
C ASN A 97 -9.46 -9.97 9.51
N ILE A 98 -10.13 -8.81 9.58
CA ILE A 98 -9.81 -7.82 10.62
C ILE A 98 -10.17 -8.32 12.02
N GLY A 99 -11.21 -9.15 12.17
CA GLY A 99 -11.49 -9.84 13.42
C GLY A 99 -10.32 -10.71 13.87
N ILE A 100 -9.76 -11.53 12.96
CA ILE A 100 -8.57 -12.35 13.21
C ILE A 100 -7.34 -11.48 13.55
N ASP A 101 -7.15 -10.38 12.82
CA ASP A 101 -6.03 -9.46 13.05
C ASP A 101 -6.12 -8.78 14.43
N TYR A 102 -7.31 -8.46 14.93
CA TYR A 102 -7.49 -7.92 16.28
C TYR A 102 -7.12 -8.92 17.37
N GLU A 103 -7.51 -10.19 17.22
CA GLU A 103 -7.16 -11.24 18.17
C GLU A 103 -5.64 -11.51 18.18
N SER A 104 -5.00 -11.40 17.01
CA SER A 104 -3.60 -11.78 16.83
C SER A 104 -2.58 -10.65 17.03
N VAL A 105 -2.72 -9.52 16.32
CA VAL A 105 -1.65 -8.51 16.18
C VAL A 105 -2.07 -7.07 16.48
N LEU A 106 -3.27 -6.62 16.09
CA LEU A 106 -3.66 -5.21 16.19
C LEU A 106 -3.90 -4.75 17.64
N SER A 107 -4.24 -5.68 18.54
CA SER A 107 -4.39 -5.41 19.97
C SER A 107 -3.07 -5.47 20.75
N LYS A 108 -1.96 -5.86 20.11
CA LYS A 108 -0.67 -6.06 20.78
C LYS A 108 0.17 -4.80 20.76
N SER A 109 0.91 -4.57 21.82
CA SER A 109 1.89 -3.48 21.93
C SER A 109 3.21 -3.99 22.49
N VAL A 110 4.29 -3.31 22.12
CA VAL A 110 5.65 -3.57 22.60
C VAL A 110 6.21 -2.27 23.15
N ALA A 111 6.58 -2.28 24.43
CA ALA A 111 7.14 -1.11 25.09
C ALA A 111 8.51 -0.74 24.50
N PRO A 112 8.85 0.57 24.40
CA PRO A 112 10.11 1.00 23.85
C PRO A 112 11.30 0.72 24.74
N THR A 113 12.41 0.41 24.08
CA THR A 113 13.73 0.48 24.69
C THR A 113 14.26 1.90 24.55
N VAL A 114 14.59 2.51 25.68
CA VAL A 114 15.13 3.88 25.75
C VAL A 114 16.57 3.83 26.22
N ARG A 115 17.47 4.45 25.45
CA ARG A 115 18.88 4.66 25.84
C ARG A 115 19.22 6.14 25.80
N LEU A 116 19.72 6.64 26.92
CA LEU A 116 20.25 7.98 27.06
C LEU A 116 21.77 7.93 27.10
N TYR A 117 22.43 8.78 26.32
CA TYR A 117 23.88 8.96 26.41
C TYR A 117 24.24 10.41 26.09
N SER A 118 25.42 10.82 26.55
CA SER A 118 25.98 12.13 26.23
C SER A 118 26.84 12.06 24.98
N THR A 119 26.77 13.08 24.13
CA THR A 119 27.62 13.27 22.96
C THR A 119 28.09 14.72 22.89
N THR A 120 29.19 14.96 22.20
CA THR A 120 29.57 16.32 21.81
C THR A 120 28.65 16.78 20.66
N PRO A 121 27.98 17.93 20.77
CA PRO A 121 27.14 18.44 19.69
C PRO A 121 27.99 18.85 18.48
N VAL A 122 27.44 18.65 17.27
CA VAL A 122 28.11 19.00 16.00
C VAL A 122 28.25 20.53 15.84
N SER A 123 27.41 21.30 16.55
CA SER A 123 27.41 22.76 16.54
C SER A 123 26.90 23.29 17.88
N GLY A 124 27.51 24.37 18.37
CA GLY A 124 27.09 25.09 19.57
C GLY A 124 28.21 25.26 20.61
N HIS A 125 27.99 26.17 21.55
CA HIS A 125 28.92 26.46 22.66
C HIS A 125 28.75 25.52 23.86
N HIS A 126 27.82 24.57 23.79
CA HIS A 126 27.57 23.62 24.87
C HIS A 126 28.57 22.46 24.79
N PRO A 127 29.26 22.14 25.91
CA PRO A 127 30.29 21.09 25.92
C PRO A 127 29.72 19.68 25.79
N ALA A 128 28.41 19.50 26.02
CA ALA A 128 27.73 18.22 25.95
C ALA A 128 26.26 18.38 25.54
N MET A 129 25.74 17.38 24.83
CA MET A 129 24.34 17.19 24.46
C MET A 129 23.91 15.79 24.91
N LEU A 130 22.65 15.64 25.33
CA LEU A 130 22.06 14.33 25.58
C LEU A 130 21.31 13.85 24.34
N VAL A 131 21.54 12.58 23.96
CA VAL A 131 20.79 11.91 22.89
C VAL A 131 19.94 10.81 23.49
N CYS A 132 18.64 10.87 23.21
CA CYS A 132 17.68 9.83 23.54
C CYS A 132 17.44 8.96 22.30
N ARG A 133 17.84 7.69 22.36
CA ARG A 133 17.50 6.68 21.35
C ARG A 133 16.33 5.86 21.85
N VAL A 134 15.25 5.84 21.05
CA VAL A 134 14.03 5.07 21.32
C VAL A 134 13.84 4.09 20.17
N TYR A 135 13.77 2.79 20.48
CA TYR A 135 13.73 1.73 19.48
C TYR A 135 13.02 0.47 20.02
N ASP A 136 12.81 -0.52 19.15
CA ASP A 136 12.14 -1.81 19.44
C ASP A 136 10.73 -1.70 20.02
N PHE A 137 9.89 -0.81 19.50
CA PHE A 137 8.51 -0.62 19.95
C PHE A 137 7.47 -0.69 18.85
N TYR A 138 6.23 -0.96 19.26
CA TYR A 138 5.04 -0.95 18.41
C TYR A 138 3.80 -0.57 19.25
N PRO A 139 2.86 0.22 18.71
CA PRO A 139 2.88 0.90 17.42
C PRO A 139 3.90 2.06 17.37
N LYS A 140 4.12 2.65 16.18
CA LYS A 140 5.13 3.71 15.99
C LYS A 140 4.82 5.05 16.66
N GLN A 141 3.60 5.24 17.15
CA GLN A 141 3.20 6.49 17.80
C GLN A 141 3.61 6.44 19.28
N ILE A 142 4.42 7.41 19.70
CA ILE A 142 4.94 7.61 21.07
C ILE A 142 4.45 8.95 21.58
#